data_AF-A0A6A3J0Y9-F1
#
_entry.id   AF-A0A6A3J0Y9-F1
#
_cell.length_a   1.000
_cell.length_b   1.000
_cell.length_c   1.000
_cell.angle_alpha   90.00
_cell.angle_beta   90.00
_cell.angle_gamma   90.00
#
_symmetry.space_group_name_H-M   'P 1'
#
loop_
_entity.id
_entity.type
_entity.pdbx_description
1 polymer ?
#
loop_
_entity_poly.entity_id
_entity_poly.type
_entity_poly.pdbx_seq_one_letter_code
_entity_poly.pdbx_strand_id
1 'polypeptide(L)'
;MTFGWSVTASALIAVFFRDQPTPYFQDRKMVGTPLADLSRQQMSSINLDAPAHGAFYVMLMCVASVGYVLADVAADELIRDVATHHFGVSASPHAEDEVVQPVMTKYRVIAILCCFLFMGVGMSGWDYGGDFDFSLEYTQVMLIVGLISLVPATFLGFTVSETARDRQSLRQSLREIWSLVHNCGLNHVLLCRFVGGVCAGVSATAVNPIAFYYAGVQPLNDTVVSFVAIAVVLWALNWVGQKDWNVDYRAVIVVGTITAVVLDCGATLFTIWGVVRSQWFWIGLSVMEAIPSALDYTISTVVLTEIADASAYSAMSALVTSVSFVGGPLGLALSKYVDTQFDVTNQDIMTDTTH
;
A
#
# COMPACT_ATOMS: atom_id res chain seq x y z
N MET A 1 -20.37 6.48 5.48
CA MET A 1 -19.54 5.51 6.22
C MET A 1 -20.14 4.10 6.25
N THR A 2 -21.39 3.91 6.72
CA THR A 2 -22.06 2.59 6.80
C THR A 2 -22.07 1.83 5.47
N PHE A 3 -22.45 2.50 4.38
CA PHE A 3 -22.46 1.90 3.04
C PHE A 3 -21.09 1.35 2.62
N GLY A 4 -20.01 2.12 2.83
CA GLY A 4 -18.65 1.70 2.50
C GLY A 4 -18.24 0.44 3.27
N TRP A 5 -18.45 0.43 4.59
CA TRP A 5 -18.16 -0.74 5.43
C TRP A 5 -19.00 -1.96 5.05
N SER A 6 -20.28 -1.78 4.70
CA SER A 6 -21.14 -2.87 4.23
C SER A 6 -20.65 -3.48 2.91
N VAL A 7 -20.19 -2.65 1.97
CA VAL A 7 -19.61 -3.11 0.69
C VAL A 7 -18.33 -3.91 0.95
N THR A 8 -17.43 -3.40 1.80
CA THR A 8 -16.20 -4.09 2.18
C THR A 8 -16.49 -5.42 2.88
N ALA A 9 -17.35 -5.43 3.90
CA ALA A 9 -17.73 -6.64 4.62
C ALA A 9 -18.31 -7.70 3.69
N SER A 10 -19.22 -7.29 2.80
CA SER A 10 -19.87 -8.22 1.86
C SER A 10 -18.87 -8.82 0.88
N ALA A 11 -17.95 -8.02 0.34
CA ALA A 11 -16.94 -8.51 -0.59
C ALA A 11 -15.95 -9.46 0.08
N LEU A 12 -15.48 -9.15 1.30
CA LEU A 12 -14.55 -10.01 2.05
C LEU A 12 -15.20 -11.31 2.52
N ILE A 13 -16.43 -11.26 3.00
CA ILE A 13 -17.19 -12.45 3.41
C ILE A 13 -17.52 -13.32 2.19
N ALA A 14 -17.79 -12.73 1.02
CA ALA A 14 -18.03 -13.49 -0.21
C ALA A 14 -16.80 -14.31 -0.63
N VAL A 15 -15.58 -13.85 -0.33
CA VAL A 15 -14.35 -14.62 -0.57
C VAL A 15 -14.34 -15.93 0.23
N PHE A 16 -14.84 -15.91 1.47
CA PHE A 16 -14.86 -17.09 2.34
C PHE A 16 -15.75 -18.23 1.80
N PHE A 17 -16.83 -17.90 1.10
CA PHE A 17 -17.74 -18.90 0.53
C PHE A 17 -17.19 -19.58 -0.74
N ARG A 18 -16.03 -19.16 -1.24
CA ARG A 18 -15.34 -19.79 -2.36
C ARG A 18 -14.27 -20.73 -1.82
N ASP A 19 -14.35 -22.01 -2.18
CA ASP A 19 -13.32 -22.98 -1.84
C ASP A 19 -11.95 -22.51 -2.36
N GLN A 20 -10.94 -22.59 -1.50
CA GLN A 20 -9.58 -22.21 -1.86
C GLN A 20 -9.00 -23.25 -2.83
N PRO A 21 -8.46 -22.83 -4.00
CA PRO A 21 -7.82 -23.75 -4.92
C PRO A 21 -6.56 -24.34 -4.30
N THR A 22 -6.18 -25.55 -4.73
CA THR A 22 -4.96 -26.20 -4.25
C THR A 22 -3.72 -25.39 -4.64
N PRO A 23 -2.72 -25.26 -3.74
CA PRO A 23 -1.52 -24.49 -4.00
C PRO A 23 -0.69 -25.10 -5.14
N TYR A 24 0.15 -24.28 -5.77
CA TYR A 24 1.02 -24.70 -6.87
C TYR A 24 1.96 -25.85 -6.45
N PHE A 25 2.63 -25.68 -5.30
CA PHE A 25 3.42 -26.73 -4.64
C PHE A 25 2.64 -27.29 -3.45
N GLN A 26 2.45 -28.60 -3.42
CA GLN A 26 1.77 -29.29 -2.31
C GLN A 26 2.73 -29.78 -1.22
N ASP A 27 4.02 -29.92 -1.55
CA ASP A 27 5.07 -30.33 -0.61
C ASP A 27 6.13 -29.22 -0.53
N ARG A 28 6.47 -28.82 0.70
CA ARG A 28 7.52 -27.85 1.00
C ARG A 28 8.85 -28.23 0.36
N LYS A 29 9.18 -29.51 0.26
CA LYS A 29 10.45 -29.98 -0.31
C LYS A 29 10.61 -29.69 -1.80
N MET A 30 9.49 -29.40 -2.49
CA MET A 30 9.49 -29.03 -3.90
C MET A 30 9.64 -27.52 -4.11
N VAL A 31 9.54 -26.72 -3.05
CA VAL A 31 9.65 -25.27 -3.12
C VAL A 31 11.12 -24.90 -3.30
N GLY A 32 11.44 -24.25 -4.42
CA GLY A 32 12.81 -23.82 -4.74
C GLY A 32 13.65 -24.87 -5.47
N THR A 33 13.13 -26.08 -5.69
CA THR A 33 13.76 -27.05 -6.59
C THR A 33 13.34 -26.81 -8.04
N PRO A 34 14.28 -26.68 -9.00
CA PRO A 34 13.94 -26.57 -10.40
C PRO A 34 13.07 -27.72 -10.90
N LEU A 35 12.12 -27.41 -11.79
CA LEU A 35 11.21 -28.41 -12.37
C LEU A 35 11.95 -29.50 -13.16
N ALA A 36 13.12 -29.20 -13.71
CA ALA A 36 13.98 -30.16 -14.40
C ALA A 36 14.51 -31.28 -13.47
N ASP A 37 14.67 -30.97 -12.18
CA ASP A 37 15.24 -31.89 -11.18
C ASP A 37 14.17 -32.71 -10.43
N LEU A 38 12.89 -32.43 -10.69
CA LEU A 38 11.77 -33.13 -10.04
C LEU A 38 11.49 -34.49 -10.68
N SER A 39 11.21 -35.48 -9.83
CA SER A 39 10.79 -36.80 -10.30
C SER A 39 9.42 -36.74 -11.01
N ARG A 40 9.14 -37.70 -11.90
CA ARG A 40 7.86 -37.75 -12.64
C ARG A 40 6.63 -37.80 -11.73
N GLN A 41 6.75 -38.41 -10.54
CA GLN A 41 5.66 -38.46 -9.55
C GLN A 41 5.43 -37.09 -8.91
N GLN A 42 6.50 -36.38 -8.53
CA GLN A 42 6.41 -35.02 -7.99
C GLN A 42 5.89 -34.03 -9.04
N MET A 43 6.28 -34.18 -10.30
CA MET A 43 5.75 -33.37 -11.40
C MET A 43 4.23 -33.51 -11.54
N SER A 44 3.69 -34.73 -11.37
CA SER A 44 2.25 -34.98 -11.48
C SER A 44 1.43 -34.42 -10.31
N SER A 45 2.05 -34.09 -9.18
CA SER A 45 1.40 -33.47 -8.02
C SER A 45 1.37 -31.94 -8.07
N ILE A 46 2.02 -31.31 -9.05
CA ILE A 46 2.06 -29.86 -9.19
C ILE A 46 0.76 -29.36 -9.81
N ASN A 47 0.15 -28.36 -9.18
CA ASN A 47 -1.05 -27.73 -9.71
C ASN A 47 -0.69 -26.59 -10.69
N LEU A 48 -0.65 -26.91 -11.98
CA LEU A 48 -0.40 -25.94 -13.04
C LEU A 48 -1.57 -24.95 -13.26
N ASP A 49 -2.78 -25.28 -12.81
CA ASP A 49 -3.97 -24.43 -12.97
C ASP A 49 -4.10 -23.38 -11.84
N ALA A 50 -3.26 -23.47 -10.80
CA ALA A 50 -3.30 -22.55 -9.65
C ALA A 50 -3.29 -21.05 -10.04
N PRO A 51 -2.47 -20.59 -11.01
CA PRO A 51 -2.46 -19.18 -11.43
C PRO A 51 -3.78 -18.71 -12.07
N ALA A 52 -4.55 -19.60 -12.69
CA ALA A 52 -5.79 -19.25 -13.39
C ALA A 52 -6.94 -18.86 -12.44
N HIS A 53 -6.88 -19.29 -11.18
CA HIS A 53 -7.93 -19.06 -10.20
C HIS A 53 -7.83 -17.72 -9.45
N GLY A 54 -6.74 -16.97 -9.63
CA GLY A 54 -6.48 -15.73 -8.88
C GLY A 54 -7.45 -14.58 -9.20
N ALA A 55 -7.96 -14.51 -10.44
CA ALA A 55 -8.74 -13.36 -10.92
C ALA A 55 -10.00 -13.06 -10.10
N PHE A 56 -10.68 -14.10 -9.60
CA PHE A 56 -11.88 -13.95 -8.76
C PHE A 56 -11.56 -13.21 -7.45
N TYR A 57 -10.48 -13.61 -6.77
CA TYR A 57 -10.04 -12.98 -5.52
C TYR A 57 -9.63 -11.53 -5.76
N VAL A 58 -8.88 -11.27 -6.84
CA VAL A 58 -8.49 -9.91 -7.23
C VAL A 58 -9.71 -9.01 -7.43
N MET A 59 -10.74 -9.49 -8.14
CA MET A 59 -11.95 -8.71 -8.39
C MET A 59 -12.71 -8.37 -7.10
N LEU A 60 -12.86 -9.32 -6.18
CA LEU A 60 -13.50 -9.07 -4.89
C LEU A 60 -12.67 -8.13 -4.00
N MET A 61 -11.34 -8.25 -4.02
CA MET A 61 -10.45 -7.31 -3.31
C MET A 61 -10.55 -5.89 -3.87
N CYS A 62 -10.72 -5.72 -5.18
CA CYS A 62 -11.00 -4.41 -5.78
C CYS A 62 -12.32 -3.83 -5.24
N VAL A 63 -13.39 -4.62 -5.18
CA VAL A 63 -14.68 -4.18 -4.61
C VAL A 63 -14.54 -3.82 -3.13
N ALA A 64 -13.83 -4.64 -2.36
CA ALA A 64 -13.56 -4.38 -0.94
C ALA A 64 -12.79 -3.07 -0.74
N SER A 65 -11.81 -2.80 -1.60
CA SER A 65 -10.99 -1.57 -1.59
C SER A 65 -11.84 -0.33 -1.89
N VAL A 66 -12.75 -0.40 -2.87
CA VAL A 66 -13.71 0.69 -3.14
C VAL A 66 -14.58 0.97 -1.92
N GLY A 67 -15.10 -0.06 -1.26
CA GLY A 67 -15.88 0.10 -0.03
C GLY A 67 -15.08 0.75 1.09
N TYR A 68 -13.80 0.35 1.26
CA TYR A 68 -12.91 0.89 2.27
C TYR A 68 -12.63 2.38 2.04
N VAL A 69 -12.31 2.78 0.80
CA VAL A 69 -12.09 4.18 0.44
C VAL A 69 -13.34 5.03 0.70
N LEU A 70 -14.53 4.53 0.37
CA LEU A 70 -15.79 5.22 0.67
C LEU A 70 -16.04 5.37 2.18
N ALA A 71 -15.60 4.41 2.98
CA ALA A 71 -15.71 4.47 4.43
C ALA A 71 -14.69 5.45 5.04
N ASP A 72 -13.44 5.42 4.58
CA ASP A 72 -12.33 6.22 5.08
C ASP A 72 -12.55 7.72 4.80
N VAL A 73 -12.93 8.08 3.57
CA VAL A 73 -13.24 9.49 3.23
C VAL A 73 -14.40 10.04 4.07
N ALA A 74 -15.42 9.21 4.31
CA ALA A 74 -16.54 9.61 5.17
C ALA A 74 -16.13 9.72 6.65
N ALA A 75 -15.18 8.90 7.11
CA ALA A 75 -14.65 8.95 8.47
C ALA A 75 -13.82 10.22 8.70
N ASP A 76 -12.92 10.56 7.77
CA ASP A 76 -12.08 11.75 7.85
C ASP A 76 -12.93 13.03 7.86
N GLU A 77 -13.97 13.09 7.03
CA GLU A 77 -14.91 14.20 7.01
C GLU A 77 -15.71 14.31 8.33
N LEU A 78 -16.15 13.18 8.91
CA LEU A 78 -16.83 13.18 10.19
C LEU A 78 -15.91 13.64 11.33
N ILE A 79 -14.65 13.18 11.36
CA ILE A 79 -13.66 13.61 12.35
C ILE A 79 -13.47 15.14 12.26
N ARG A 80 -13.36 15.67 11.05
CA ARG A 80 -13.22 17.10 10.79
C ARG A 80 -14.46 17.90 11.22
N ASP A 81 -15.66 17.39 10.93
CA ASP A 81 -16.93 18.01 11.34
C ASP A 81 -17.04 18.05 12.87
N VAL A 82 -16.67 16.96 13.55
CA VAL A 82 -16.63 16.89 15.01
C VAL A 82 -15.61 17.86 15.60
N ALA A 83 -14.40 17.93 15.05
CA ALA A 83 -13.37 18.88 15.48
C ALA A 83 -13.85 20.33 15.35
N THR A 84 -14.52 20.67 14.25
CA THR A 84 -15.02 22.02 13.98
C THR A 84 -16.18 22.39 14.89
N HIS A 85 -17.19 21.52 15.01
CA HIS A 85 -18.45 21.83 15.71
C HIS A 85 -18.38 21.64 17.24
N HIS A 86 -17.62 20.65 17.73
CA HIS A 86 -17.57 20.35 19.17
C HIS A 86 -16.35 20.95 19.86
N PHE A 87 -15.22 21.06 19.16
CA PHE A 87 -13.97 21.56 19.74
C PHE A 87 -13.62 22.98 19.29
N GLY A 88 -14.44 23.59 18.44
CA GLY A 88 -14.29 25.00 18.03
C GLY A 88 -13.02 25.27 17.24
N VAL A 89 -12.40 24.22 16.66
CA VAL A 89 -11.25 24.38 15.77
C VAL A 89 -11.71 25.20 14.57
N SER A 90 -11.13 26.38 14.38
CA SER A 90 -11.48 27.26 13.27
C SER A 90 -11.21 26.54 11.95
N ALA A 91 -12.12 26.61 10.98
CA ALA A 91 -11.97 26.01 9.64
C ALA A 91 -10.88 26.67 8.78
N SER A 92 -9.92 27.34 9.42
CA SER A 92 -8.77 27.97 8.78
C SER A 92 -7.69 26.91 8.55
N PRO A 93 -7.06 26.85 7.35
CA PRO A 93 -5.98 25.90 7.04
C PRO A 93 -4.73 26.09 7.92
N HIS A 94 -4.66 27.17 8.70
CA HIS A 94 -3.56 27.47 9.63
C HIS A 94 -3.90 27.25 11.10
N ALA A 95 -5.15 26.94 11.44
CA ALA A 95 -5.52 26.54 12.79
C ALA A 95 -5.36 25.02 12.85
N GLU A 96 -4.15 24.55 13.14
CA GLU A 96 -3.92 23.12 13.35
C GLU A 96 -4.87 22.63 14.45
N ASP A 97 -5.67 21.61 14.13
CA ASP A 97 -6.30 20.81 15.16
C ASP A 97 -5.19 20.10 15.93
N GLU A 98 -4.69 20.74 16.98
CA GLU A 98 -3.56 20.21 17.76
C GLU A 98 -3.92 18.92 18.52
N VAL A 99 -5.22 18.61 18.66
CA VAL A 99 -5.68 17.58 19.59
C VAL A 99 -6.44 16.44 18.91
N VAL A 100 -7.54 16.70 18.20
CA VAL A 100 -8.44 15.62 17.75
C VAL A 100 -7.83 14.83 16.60
N GLN A 101 -7.41 15.50 15.53
CA GLN A 101 -6.83 14.85 14.35
C GLN A 101 -5.50 14.11 14.64
N PRO A 102 -4.55 14.65 15.44
CA PRO A 102 -3.37 13.90 15.87
C PRO A 102 -3.70 12.70 16.74
N VAL A 103 -4.68 12.80 17.65
CA VAL A 103 -5.12 11.67 18.49
C VAL A 103 -5.74 10.57 17.65
N MET A 104 -6.63 10.91 16.70
CA MET A 104 -7.23 9.94 15.79
C MET A 104 -6.17 9.28 14.89
N THR A 105 -5.21 10.05 14.41
CA THR A 105 -4.08 9.52 13.62
C THR A 105 -3.24 8.53 14.45
N LYS A 106 -2.99 8.79 15.74
CA LYS A 106 -2.31 7.84 16.63
C LYS A 106 -3.08 6.51 16.74
N TYR A 107 -4.40 6.56 16.94
CA TYR A 107 -5.22 5.34 16.99
C TYR A 107 -5.20 4.58 15.65
N ARG A 108 -5.23 5.30 14.52
CA ARG A 108 -5.09 4.71 13.18
C ARG A 108 -3.75 3.97 13.05
N VAL A 109 -2.63 4.58 13.47
CA VAL A 109 -1.31 3.94 13.43
C VAL A 109 -1.23 2.70 14.32
N ILE A 110 -1.81 2.74 15.53
CA ILE A 110 -1.87 1.58 16.43
C ILE A 110 -2.69 0.45 15.80
N ALA A 111 -3.84 0.76 15.20
CA ALA A 111 -4.66 -0.24 14.52
C ALA A 111 -3.92 -0.88 13.34
N ILE A 112 -3.21 -0.07 12.53
CA ILE A 112 -2.37 -0.55 11.44
C ILE A 112 -1.28 -1.51 11.97
N LEU A 113 -0.60 -1.17 13.07
CA LEU A 113 0.41 -2.04 13.69
C LEU A 113 -0.20 -3.37 14.15
N CYS A 114 -1.38 -3.35 14.78
CA CYS A 114 -2.09 -4.56 15.18
C CYS A 114 -2.45 -5.43 13.96
N CYS A 115 -2.89 -4.82 12.85
CA CYS A 115 -3.17 -5.53 11.61
C CYS A 115 -1.90 -6.16 11.02
N PHE A 116 -0.77 -5.46 11.01
CA PHE A 116 0.50 -6.03 10.53
C PHE A 116 0.95 -7.21 11.38
N LEU A 117 0.86 -7.11 12.71
CA LEU A 117 1.19 -8.24 13.59
C LEU A 117 0.24 -9.42 13.37
N PHE A 118 -1.05 -9.16 13.20
CA PHE A 118 -2.04 -10.20 12.90
C PHE A 118 -1.74 -10.91 11.58
N MET A 119 -1.49 -10.17 10.51
CA MET A 119 -1.15 -10.72 9.19
C MET A 119 0.21 -11.42 9.21
N GLY A 120 1.22 -10.80 9.83
CA GLY A 120 2.55 -11.36 9.94
C GLY A 120 2.55 -12.68 10.70
N VAL A 121 1.87 -12.78 11.85
CA VAL A 121 1.81 -14.04 12.61
C VAL A 121 0.86 -15.04 11.95
N GLY A 122 -0.29 -14.58 11.45
CA GLY A 122 -1.33 -15.42 10.86
C GLY A 122 -0.97 -16.00 9.49
N MET A 123 -0.12 -15.33 8.71
CA MET A 123 0.24 -15.72 7.34
C MET A 123 1.74 -15.94 7.17
N SER A 124 2.42 -16.44 8.21
CA SER A 124 3.83 -16.85 8.14
C SER A 124 4.04 -18.36 8.26
N GLY A 125 3.02 -19.16 7.95
CA GLY A 125 3.21 -20.58 7.75
C GLY A 125 3.94 -20.91 6.45
N TRP A 126 4.23 -22.19 6.29
CA TRP A 126 4.96 -22.72 5.13
C TRP A 126 4.27 -22.44 3.78
N ASP A 127 2.93 -22.41 3.74
CA ASP A 127 2.14 -22.08 2.54
C ASP A 127 2.43 -20.67 1.99
N TYR A 128 2.89 -19.77 2.85
CA TYR A 128 3.22 -18.38 2.51
C TYR A 128 4.72 -18.12 2.44
N GLY A 129 5.55 -19.15 2.58
CA GLY A 129 7.00 -19.03 2.56
C GLY A 129 7.64 -18.68 3.92
N GLY A 130 6.89 -18.82 5.02
CA GLY A 130 7.43 -18.70 6.38
C GLY A 130 7.77 -20.06 7.01
N ASP A 131 8.20 -20.01 8.27
CA ASP A 131 8.66 -21.20 9.02
C ASP A 131 7.68 -21.67 10.11
N PHE A 132 6.50 -21.04 10.23
CA PHE A 132 5.56 -21.44 11.27
C PHE A 132 4.82 -22.73 10.91
N ASP A 133 4.64 -23.59 11.91
CA ASP A 133 3.79 -24.79 11.79
C ASP A 133 2.29 -24.43 11.72
N PHE A 134 1.94 -23.23 12.18
CA PHE A 134 0.59 -22.69 12.15
C PHE A 134 0.47 -21.59 11.09
N SER A 135 -0.60 -21.65 10.29
CA SER A 135 -1.02 -20.57 9.41
C SER A 135 -2.53 -20.50 9.31
N LEU A 136 -3.05 -19.29 9.18
CA LEU A 136 -4.41 -19.02 8.74
C LEU A 136 -4.48 -19.12 7.21
N GLU A 137 -5.54 -19.76 6.73
CA GLU A 137 -5.86 -19.77 5.32
C GLU A 137 -6.31 -18.37 4.87
N TYR A 138 -6.10 -18.06 3.60
CA TYR A 138 -6.43 -16.74 3.04
C TYR A 138 -7.93 -16.44 3.21
N THR A 139 -8.80 -17.42 2.96
CA THR A 139 -10.26 -17.30 3.14
C THR A 139 -10.64 -17.03 4.60
N GLN A 140 -9.95 -17.66 5.56
CA GLN A 140 -10.18 -17.45 7.00
C GLN A 140 -9.79 -16.03 7.42
N VAL A 141 -8.67 -15.51 6.92
CA VAL A 141 -8.25 -14.12 7.15
C VAL A 141 -9.30 -13.15 6.59
N MET A 142 -9.77 -13.37 5.36
CA MET A 142 -10.81 -12.53 4.76
C MET A 142 -12.11 -12.56 5.55
N LEU A 143 -12.51 -13.71 6.09
CA LEU A 143 -13.68 -13.81 6.96
C LEU A 143 -13.51 -13.00 8.25
N ILE A 144 -12.37 -13.15 8.95
CA ILE A 144 -12.09 -12.44 10.21
C ILE A 144 -12.14 -10.92 9.97
N VAL A 145 -11.43 -10.44 8.95
CA VAL A 145 -11.40 -9.00 8.62
C VAL A 145 -12.76 -8.50 8.15
N GLY A 146 -13.49 -9.32 7.37
CA GLY A 146 -14.87 -9.03 6.95
C GLY A 146 -15.82 -8.88 8.14
N LEU A 147 -15.74 -9.76 9.14
CA LEU A 147 -16.54 -9.68 10.36
C LEU A 147 -16.17 -8.45 11.20
N ILE A 148 -14.88 -8.14 11.34
CA ILE A 148 -14.42 -6.92 12.03
C ILE A 148 -14.99 -5.67 11.32
N SER A 149 -14.99 -5.64 10.00
CA SER A 149 -15.54 -4.51 9.22
C SER A 149 -17.05 -4.33 9.34
N LEU A 150 -17.78 -5.39 9.73
CA LEU A 150 -19.22 -5.34 9.99
C LEU A 150 -19.56 -4.68 11.34
N VAL A 151 -18.62 -4.69 12.29
CA VAL A 151 -18.79 -4.04 13.60
C VAL A 151 -19.00 -2.52 13.42
N PRO A 152 -18.13 -1.75 12.72
CA PRO A 152 -18.41 -0.36 12.41
C PRO A 152 -19.74 -0.15 11.67
N ALA A 153 -20.04 -0.96 10.66
CA ALA A 153 -21.29 -0.82 9.89
C ALA A 153 -22.53 -0.89 10.78
N THR A 154 -22.55 -1.85 11.71
CA THR A 154 -23.68 -2.05 12.64
C THR A 154 -23.74 -0.95 13.69
N PHE A 155 -22.64 -0.65 14.39
CA PHE A 155 -22.62 0.38 15.41
C PHE A 155 -23.00 1.75 14.86
N LEU A 156 -22.46 2.14 13.70
CA LEU A 156 -22.78 3.42 13.07
C LEU A 156 -24.24 3.50 12.60
N GLY A 157 -24.80 2.41 12.08
CA GLY A 157 -26.19 2.35 11.67
C GLY A 157 -27.20 2.58 12.81
N PHE A 158 -26.82 2.26 14.06
CA PHE A 158 -27.69 2.44 15.23
C PHE A 158 -27.40 3.71 16.05
N THR A 159 -26.17 4.22 16.01
CA THR A 159 -25.72 5.30 16.91
C THR A 159 -25.61 6.67 16.26
N VAL A 160 -25.37 6.73 14.95
CA VAL A 160 -25.15 7.99 14.24
C VAL A 160 -26.44 8.41 13.55
N SER A 161 -27.03 9.51 14.03
CA SER A 161 -28.16 10.18 13.40
C SER A 161 -27.64 11.37 12.60
N GLU A 162 -27.54 11.24 11.27
CA GLU A 162 -27.12 12.36 10.42
C GLU A 162 -28.23 13.44 10.37
N THR A 163 -27.83 14.70 10.47
CA THR A 163 -28.72 15.82 10.19
C THR A 163 -28.91 15.93 8.68
N ALA A 164 -30.15 16.19 8.23
CA ALA A 164 -30.44 16.30 6.81
C ALA A 164 -29.68 17.50 6.21
N ARG A 165 -28.66 17.22 5.40
CA ARG A 165 -27.91 18.23 4.63
C ARG A 165 -28.67 18.60 3.36
N ASP A 166 -28.51 19.84 2.91
CA ASP A 166 -29.09 20.26 1.63
C ASP A 166 -28.58 19.39 0.49
N ARG A 167 -29.50 18.98 -0.39
CA ARG A 167 -29.18 18.12 -1.53
C ARG A 167 -28.25 18.87 -2.48
N GLN A 168 -26.97 18.50 -2.46
CA GLN A 168 -26.02 18.91 -3.50
C GLN A 168 -26.19 18.03 -4.74
N SER A 169 -26.20 18.65 -5.92
CA SER A 169 -26.28 17.88 -7.16
C SER A 169 -24.91 17.31 -7.51
N LEU A 170 -24.82 16.00 -7.79
CA LEU A 170 -23.57 15.36 -8.21
C LEU A 170 -22.93 16.06 -9.42
N ARG A 171 -23.78 16.55 -10.33
CA ARG A 171 -23.34 17.29 -11.51
C ARG A 171 -22.66 18.61 -11.14
N GLN A 172 -23.09 19.28 -10.08
CA GLN A 172 -22.44 20.49 -9.59
C GLN A 172 -21.10 20.15 -8.94
N SER A 173 -21.03 19.14 -8.07
CA SER A 173 -19.77 18.70 -7.46
C SER A 173 -18.73 18.27 -8.51
N LEU A 174 -19.15 17.54 -9.56
CA LEU A 174 -18.26 17.19 -10.67
C LEU A 174 -17.78 18.40 -11.47
N ARG A 175 -18.62 19.44 -11.64
CA ARG A 175 -18.20 20.69 -12.28
C ARG A 175 -17.20 21.46 -11.41
N GLU A 176 -17.41 21.48 -10.10
CA GLU A 176 -16.49 22.11 -9.14
C GLU A 176 -15.13 21.41 -9.19
N ILE A 177 -15.09 20.08 -9.12
CA ILE A 177 -13.84 19.30 -9.30
C ILE A 177 -13.19 19.58 -10.65
N TRP A 178 -13.97 19.61 -11.73
CA TRP A 178 -13.45 19.91 -13.07
C TRP A 178 -12.85 21.33 -13.16
N SER A 179 -13.45 22.30 -12.47
CA SER A 179 -12.93 23.66 -12.39
C SER A 179 -11.63 23.73 -11.60
N LEU A 180 -11.47 22.92 -10.55
CA LEU A 180 -10.22 22.80 -9.80
C LEU A 180 -9.10 22.26 -10.69
N VAL A 181 -9.37 21.22 -11.49
CA VAL A 181 -8.40 20.67 -12.46
C VAL A 181 -7.97 21.71 -13.50
N HIS A 182 -8.85 22.63 -13.90
CA HIS A 182 -8.55 23.70 -14.86
C HIS A 182 -7.73 24.85 -14.26
N ASN A 183 -7.55 24.92 -12.94
CA ASN A 183 -6.73 25.94 -12.33
C ASN A 183 -5.25 25.71 -12.71
N CYS A 184 -4.62 26.69 -13.33
CA CYS A 184 -3.26 26.59 -13.87
C CYS A 184 -2.22 26.18 -12.80
N GLY A 185 -2.36 26.68 -11.57
CA GLY A 185 -1.46 26.33 -10.46
C GLY A 185 -1.60 24.87 -10.03
N LEU A 186 -2.84 24.39 -9.88
CA LEU A 186 -3.13 23.02 -9.44
C LEU A 186 -2.82 21.99 -10.53
N ASN A 187 -3.06 22.31 -11.80
CA ASN A 187 -2.86 21.40 -12.92
C ASN A 187 -1.40 20.90 -13.02
N HIS A 188 -0.41 21.78 -12.83
CA HIS A 188 0.99 21.38 -12.84
C HIS A 188 1.33 20.43 -11.69
N VAL A 189 0.79 20.68 -10.50
CA VAL A 189 0.97 19.79 -9.33
C VAL A 189 0.32 18.44 -9.59
N LEU A 190 -0.91 18.41 -10.13
CA LEU A 190 -1.60 17.18 -10.49
C LEU A 190 -0.84 16.36 -11.53
N LEU A 191 -0.30 17.01 -12.56
CA LEU A 191 0.50 16.33 -13.58
C LEU A 191 1.80 15.78 -13.00
N CYS A 192 2.54 16.57 -12.22
CA CYS A 192 3.76 16.10 -11.54
C CYS A 192 3.48 14.91 -10.63
N ARG A 193 2.35 14.94 -9.90
CA ARG A 193 1.94 13.85 -9.02
C ARG A 193 1.49 12.61 -9.75
N PHE A 194 0.78 12.77 -10.86
CA PHE A 194 0.42 11.67 -11.73
C PHE A 194 1.66 10.97 -12.28
N VAL A 195 2.58 11.73 -12.90
CA VAL A 195 3.81 11.20 -13.49
C VAL A 195 4.71 10.60 -12.41
N GLY A 196 4.86 11.27 -11.27
CA GLY A 196 5.59 10.74 -10.12
C GLY A 196 5.01 9.43 -9.61
N GLY A 197 3.68 9.33 -9.50
CA GLY A 197 2.98 8.08 -9.15
C GLY A 197 3.20 6.97 -10.19
N VAL A 198 3.19 7.30 -11.48
CA VAL A 198 3.52 6.33 -12.56
C VAL A 198 4.95 5.82 -12.40
N CYS A 199 5.92 6.72 -12.21
CA CYS A 199 7.32 6.33 -12.02
C CYS A 199 7.53 5.49 -10.76
N ALA A 200 6.89 5.85 -9.64
CA ALA A 200 6.97 5.11 -8.38
C ALA A 200 6.27 3.74 -8.45
N GLY A 201 5.29 3.58 -9.33
CA GLY A 201 4.59 2.31 -9.55
C GLY A 201 5.35 1.31 -10.43
N VAL A 202 6.44 1.72 -11.10
CA VAL A 202 7.26 0.83 -11.91
C VAL A 202 8.00 -0.13 -10.98
N SER A 203 7.74 -1.42 -11.13
CA SER A 203 8.41 -2.48 -10.39
C SER A 203 8.51 -3.74 -11.25
N ALA A 204 9.57 -4.52 -11.06
CA ALA A 204 9.80 -5.74 -11.82
C ALA A 204 9.02 -6.93 -11.21
N THR A 205 8.38 -7.74 -12.05
CA THR A 205 7.64 -8.93 -11.60
C THR A 205 8.51 -9.97 -10.86
N ALA A 206 9.82 -9.94 -11.09
CA ALA A 206 10.79 -10.85 -10.49
C ALA A 206 11.22 -10.46 -9.05
N VAL A 207 10.87 -9.26 -8.56
CA VAL A 207 11.29 -8.79 -7.22
C VAL A 207 10.87 -9.77 -6.12
N ASN A 208 9.61 -10.22 -6.12
CA ASN A 208 9.09 -11.15 -5.11
C ASN A 208 9.76 -12.54 -5.21
N PRO A 209 9.86 -13.18 -6.41
CA PRO A 209 10.65 -14.40 -6.57
C PRO A 209 12.11 -14.29 -6.13
N ILE A 210 12.80 -13.19 -6.45
CA ILE A 210 14.21 -12.99 -6.05
C ILE A 210 14.32 -12.85 -4.53
N ALA A 211 13.44 -12.05 -3.91
CA ALA A 211 13.37 -11.91 -2.46
C ALA A 211 13.18 -13.27 -1.77
N PHE A 212 12.28 -14.10 -2.31
CA PHE A 212 11.97 -15.40 -1.75
C PHE A 212 13.05 -16.46 -2.03
N TYR A 213 13.45 -16.68 -3.28
CA TYR A 213 14.37 -17.76 -3.67
C TYR A 213 15.84 -17.43 -3.45
N TYR A 214 16.29 -16.20 -3.71
CA TYR A 214 17.70 -15.83 -3.56
C TYR A 214 18.02 -15.26 -2.19
N ALA A 215 17.22 -14.30 -1.73
CA ALA A 215 17.48 -13.65 -0.44
C ALA A 215 16.91 -14.44 0.76
N GLY A 216 16.01 -15.40 0.53
CA GLY A 216 15.40 -16.21 1.59
C GLY A 216 14.54 -15.38 2.53
N VAL A 217 13.88 -14.34 2.01
CA VAL A 217 13.10 -13.40 2.81
C VAL A 217 11.84 -14.07 3.33
N GLN A 218 11.70 -14.10 4.66
CA GLN A 218 10.49 -14.56 5.34
C GLN A 218 9.43 -13.44 5.38
N PRO A 219 8.14 -13.74 5.15
CA PRO A 219 7.06 -12.75 5.15
C PRO A 219 6.93 -11.94 6.46
N LEU A 220 7.10 -12.60 7.61
CA LEU A 220 7.08 -11.93 8.93
C LEU A 220 8.12 -10.81 9.00
N ASN A 221 9.37 -11.11 8.62
CA ASN A 221 10.47 -10.17 8.74
C ASN A 221 10.31 -9.03 7.74
N ASP A 222 9.88 -9.32 6.52
CA ASP A 222 9.62 -8.31 5.49
C ASP A 222 8.56 -7.30 5.95
N THR A 223 7.43 -7.79 6.45
CA THR A 223 6.31 -6.96 6.93
C THR A 223 6.68 -6.14 8.16
N VAL A 224 7.30 -6.75 9.18
CA VAL A 224 7.68 -6.07 10.42
C VAL A 224 8.75 -5.02 10.17
N VAL A 225 9.80 -5.36 9.42
CA VAL A 225 10.91 -4.43 9.19
C VAL A 225 10.47 -3.27 8.31
N SER A 226 9.69 -3.51 7.24
CA SER A 226 9.18 -2.43 6.40
C SER A 226 8.34 -1.42 7.21
N PHE A 227 7.52 -1.90 8.15
CA PHE A 227 6.76 -1.01 9.02
C PHE A 227 7.65 -0.22 9.99
N VAL A 228 8.58 -0.91 10.67
CA VAL A 228 9.53 -0.27 11.59
C VAL A 228 10.37 0.76 10.85
N ALA A 229 10.77 0.46 9.62
CA ALA A 229 11.53 1.36 8.76
C ALA A 229 10.78 2.67 8.51
N ILE A 230 9.53 2.59 8.05
CA ILE A 230 8.69 3.77 7.82
C ILE A 230 8.53 4.58 9.11
N ALA A 231 8.27 3.92 10.24
CA ALA A 231 8.11 4.60 11.53
C ALA A 231 9.40 5.32 11.97
N VAL A 232 10.56 4.69 11.81
CA VAL A 232 11.87 5.28 12.13
C VAL A 232 12.18 6.45 11.21
N VAL A 233 11.90 6.34 9.91
CA VAL A 233 12.11 7.43 8.93
C VAL A 233 11.22 8.62 9.25
N LEU A 234 9.92 8.40 9.51
CA LEU A 234 9.00 9.48 9.90
C LEU A 234 9.42 10.15 11.20
N TRP A 235 9.87 9.38 12.19
CA TRP A 235 10.38 9.92 13.45
C TRP A 235 11.66 10.75 13.23
N ALA A 236 12.59 10.26 12.41
CA ALA A 236 13.81 10.97 12.08
C ALA A 236 13.53 12.28 11.34
N LEU A 237 12.60 12.28 10.37
CA LEU A 237 12.20 13.50 9.66
C LEU A 237 11.53 14.51 10.59
N ASN A 238 10.66 14.08 11.50
CA ASN A 238 10.07 14.96 12.50
C ASN A 238 11.15 15.58 13.40
N TRP A 239 12.13 14.78 13.86
CA TRP A 239 13.24 15.30 14.64
C TRP A 239 14.10 16.30 13.84
N VAL A 240 14.42 16.01 12.58
CA VAL A 240 15.17 16.95 11.72
C VAL A 240 14.37 18.23 11.49
N GLY A 241 13.05 18.14 11.30
CA GLY A 241 12.16 19.28 11.09
C GLY A 241 12.03 20.24 12.29
N GLN A 242 12.30 19.76 13.51
CA GLN A 242 12.36 20.62 14.70
C GLN A 242 13.64 21.46 14.79
N LYS A 243 14.64 21.19 13.95
CA LYS A 243 15.87 21.95 13.89
C LYS A 243 15.78 22.94 12.73
N ASP A 244 16.13 24.20 12.98
CA ASP A 244 16.23 25.23 11.94
C ASP A 244 17.41 24.95 10.98
N TRP A 245 17.22 23.98 10.09
CA TRP A 245 18.20 23.60 9.07
C TRP A 245 17.96 24.44 7.82
N ASN A 246 18.86 25.38 7.54
CA ASN A 246 18.88 26.13 6.28
C ASN A 246 19.51 25.28 5.16
N VAL A 247 18.93 24.12 4.88
CA VAL A 247 19.36 23.21 3.82
C VAL A 247 18.40 23.33 2.65
N ASP A 248 18.94 23.41 1.44
CA ASP A 248 18.12 23.38 0.23
C ASP A 248 17.42 22.02 0.10
N TYR A 249 16.12 21.99 0.36
CA TYR A 249 15.30 20.78 0.29
C TYR A 249 15.37 20.13 -1.10
N ARG A 250 15.57 20.93 -2.17
CA ARG A 250 15.68 20.41 -3.54
C ARG A 250 16.92 19.54 -3.70
N ALA A 251 18.04 19.99 -3.14
CA ALA A 251 19.28 19.24 -3.14
C ALA A 251 19.15 17.95 -2.32
N VAL A 252 18.48 17.99 -1.17
CA VAL A 252 18.25 16.81 -0.31
C VAL A 252 17.44 15.74 -1.04
N ILE A 253 16.40 16.13 -1.78
CA ILE A 253 15.60 15.17 -2.57
C ILE A 253 16.45 14.56 -3.66
N VAL A 254 17.08 15.39 -4.51
CA VAL A 254 17.81 14.89 -5.68
C VAL A 254 18.94 13.95 -5.22
N VAL A 255 19.72 14.36 -4.23
CA VAL A 255 20.80 13.53 -3.68
C VAL A 255 20.24 12.30 -2.99
N GLY A 256 19.15 12.43 -2.21
CA GLY A 256 18.51 11.33 -1.50
C GLY A 256 17.96 10.27 -2.46
N THR A 257 17.22 10.68 -3.49
CA THR A 257 16.67 9.80 -4.52
C THR A 257 17.79 9.14 -5.34
N ILE A 258 18.80 9.87 -5.79
CA ILE A 258 19.94 9.28 -6.52
C ILE A 258 20.66 8.25 -5.65
N THR A 259 20.91 8.59 -4.38
CA THR A 259 21.58 7.69 -3.44
C THR A 259 20.75 6.43 -3.22
N ALA A 260 19.43 6.56 -3.00
CA ALA A 260 18.54 5.43 -2.84
C ALA A 260 18.55 4.52 -4.08
N VAL A 261 18.45 5.09 -5.28
CA VAL A 261 18.48 4.33 -6.54
C VAL A 261 19.82 3.62 -6.75
N VAL A 262 20.95 4.27 -6.45
CA VAL A 262 22.28 3.64 -6.57
C VAL A 262 22.45 2.49 -5.59
N LEU A 263 21.99 2.66 -4.35
CA LEU A 263 22.05 1.62 -3.34
C LEU A 263 21.11 0.46 -3.67
N ASP A 264 19.91 0.75 -4.15
CA ASP A 264 18.93 -0.26 -4.57
C ASP A 264 19.45 -1.08 -5.76
N CYS A 265 19.90 -0.40 -6.81
CA CYS A 265 20.50 -1.06 -7.97
C CYS A 265 21.71 -1.92 -7.56
N GLY A 266 22.60 -1.39 -6.71
CA GLY A 266 23.76 -2.12 -6.21
C GLY A 266 23.38 -3.37 -5.42
N ALA A 267 22.46 -3.25 -4.47
CA ALA A 267 22.02 -4.37 -3.65
C ALA A 267 21.31 -5.44 -4.47
N THR A 268 20.41 -5.04 -5.38
CA THR A 268 19.71 -5.94 -6.29
C THR A 268 20.69 -6.71 -7.18
N LEU A 269 21.66 -6.02 -7.79
CA LEU A 269 22.69 -6.66 -8.61
C LEU A 269 23.59 -7.61 -7.82
N PHE A 270 23.97 -7.26 -6.58
CA PHE A 270 24.76 -8.14 -5.71
C PHE A 270 24.01 -9.40 -5.30
N THR A 271 22.68 -9.33 -5.12
CA THR A 271 21.85 -10.50 -4.83
C THR A 271 21.70 -11.39 -6.06
N ILE A 272 21.46 -10.80 -7.24
CA ILE A 272 21.36 -11.53 -8.51
C ILE A 272 22.67 -12.26 -8.82
N TRP A 273 23.81 -11.57 -8.79
CA TRP A 273 25.13 -12.17 -9.07
C TRP A 273 25.70 -13.05 -7.94
N GLY A 274 24.92 -13.30 -6.88
CA GLY A 274 25.33 -14.20 -5.80
C GLY A 274 26.49 -13.69 -4.94
N VAL A 275 26.79 -12.38 -4.96
CA VAL A 275 27.83 -11.77 -4.10
C VAL A 275 27.35 -11.69 -2.66
N VAL A 276 26.11 -11.19 -2.46
CA VAL A 276 25.47 -11.08 -1.15
C VAL A 276 24.01 -11.51 -1.26
N ARG A 277 23.69 -12.70 -0.75
CA ARG A 277 22.33 -13.25 -0.63
C ARG A 277 21.96 -13.36 0.84
N SER A 278 21.53 -12.23 1.41
CA SER A 278 21.12 -12.16 2.81
C SER A 278 19.77 -11.49 2.91
N GLN A 279 18.86 -12.11 3.67
CA GLN A 279 17.55 -11.57 3.99
C GLN A 279 17.62 -10.12 4.51
N TRP A 280 18.54 -9.84 5.44
CA TRP A 280 18.67 -8.51 6.06
C TRP A 280 19.23 -7.47 5.09
N PHE A 281 20.04 -7.91 4.12
CA PHE A 281 20.55 -7.04 3.08
C PHE A 281 19.43 -6.64 2.12
N TRP A 282 18.58 -7.59 1.72
CA TRP A 282 17.43 -7.33 0.85
C TRP A 282 16.36 -6.48 1.53
N ILE A 283 15.96 -6.82 2.76
CA ILE A 283 14.94 -6.04 3.51
C ILE A 283 15.43 -4.60 3.81
N GLY A 284 16.75 -4.39 3.88
CA GLY A 284 17.33 -3.05 4.01
C GLY A 284 16.93 -2.10 2.87
N LEU A 285 16.60 -2.62 1.68
CA LEU A 285 16.11 -1.85 0.53
C LEU A 285 14.85 -1.06 0.88
N SER A 286 13.87 -1.72 1.50
CA SER A 286 12.62 -1.09 1.92
C SER A 286 12.84 0.10 2.86
N VAL A 287 13.89 0.05 3.70
CA VAL A 287 14.28 1.17 4.58
C VAL A 287 14.84 2.34 3.78
N MET A 288 15.66 2.06 2.77
CA MET A 288 16.27 3.09 1.93
C MET A 288 15.23 3.80 1.07
N GLU A 289 14.24 3.07 0.54
CA GLU A 289 13.13 3.60 -0.24
C GLU A 289 12.14 4.43 0.60
N ALA A 290 11.98 4.10 1.88
CA ALA A 290 11.09 4.84 2.78
C ALA A 290 11.52 6.33 2.93
N ILE A 291 12.81 6.64 2.80
CA ILE A 291 13.33 8.01 2.94
C ILE A 291 12.87 8.92 1.79
N PRO A 292 13.14 8.63 0.51
CA PRO A 292 12.58 9.40 -0.61
C PRO A 292 11.06 9.52 -0.59
N SER A 293 10.36 8.43 -0.24
CA SER A 293 8.90 8.41 -0.17
C SER A 293 8.37 9.39 0.88
N ALA A 294 8.94 9.38 2.08
CA ALA A 294 8.54 10.29 3.15
C ALA A 294 8.87 11.76 2.81
N LEU A 295 10.00 12.03 2.15
CA LEU A 295 10.35 13.37 1.66
C LEU A 295 9.35 13.87 0.61
N ASP A 296 9.01 13.06 -0.39
CA ASP A 296 8.00 13.43 -1.40
C ASP A 296 6.64 13.73 -0.73
N TYR A 297 6.20 12.91 0.22
CA TYR A 297 4.97 13.15 0.97
C TYR A 297 4.99 14.49 1.74
N THR A 298 6.07 14.80 2.45
CA THR A 298 6.19 16.07 3.19
C THR A 298 6.11 17.26 2.24
N ILE A 299 6.85 17.24 1.14
CA ILE A 299 6.86 18.34 0.17
C ILE A 299 5.52 18.46 -0.53
N SER A 300 4.87 17.33 -0.83
CA SER A 300 3.51 17.30 -1.37
C SER A 300 2.56 18.13 -0.54
N THR A 301 2.64 17.93 0.77
CA THR A 301 1.75 18.56 1.73
C THR A 301 2.04 20.06 1.82
N VAL A 302 3.32 20.46 1.86
CA VAL A 302 3.71 21.87 1.89
C VAL A 302 3.33 22.61 0.60
N VAL A 303 3.61 22.04 -0.57
CA VAL A 303 3.23 22.66 -1.85
C VAL A 303 1.72 22.81 -1.97
N LEU A 304 0.97 21.83 -1.44
CA LEU A 304 -0.47 21.88 -1.42
C LEU A 304 -0.99 22.99 -0.49
N THR A 305 -0.42 23.17 0.71
CA THR A 305 -0.83 24.25 1.63
C THR A 305 -0.52 25.63 1.09
N GLU A 306 0.51 25.78 0.25
CA GLU A 306 0.84 27.06 -0.41
C GLU A 306 -0.11 27.42 -1.55
N ILE A 307 -0.65 26.44 -2.27
CA ILE A 307 -1.45 26.64 -3.49
C ILE A 307 -2.95 26.61 -3.21
N ALA A 308 -3.38 25.86 -2.18
CA ALA A 308 -4.79 25.62 -1.94
C ALA A 308 -5.47 26.72 -1.11
N ASP A 309 -6.58 27.23 -1.62
CA ASP A 309 -7.46 28.11 -0.86
C ASP A 309 -8.06 27.37 0.35
N ALA A 310 -8.16 28.07 1.48
CA ALA A 310 -8.73 27.58 2.73
C ALA A 310 -10.05 26.81 2.56
N SER A 311 -10.96 27.32 1.73
CA SER A 311 -12.27 26.72 1.49
C SER A 311 -12.25 25.48 0.60
N ALA A 312 -11.18 25.26 -0.17
CA ALA A 312 -11.05 24.16 -1.13
C ALA A 312 -9.94 23.15 -0.77
N TYR A 313 -9.20 23.37 0.31
CA TYR A 313 -8.06 22.56 0.72
C TYR A 313 -8.36 21.05 0.77
N SER A 314 -9.45 20.65 1.41
CA SER A 314 -9.84 19.23 1.52
C SER A 314 -10.09 18.60 0.14
N ALA A 315 -10.83 19.30 -0.73
CA ALA A 315 -11.12 18.82 -2.08
C ALA A 315 -9.86 18.75 -2.95
N MET A 316 -8.97 19.75 -2.86
CA MET A 316 -7.69 19.76 -3.58
C MET A 316 -6.75 18.67 -3.06
N SER A 317 -6.67 18.46 -1.74
CA SER A 317 -5.87 17.40 -1.11
C SER A 317 -6.30 16.01 -1.56
N ALA A 318 -7.61 15.74 -1.49
CA ALA A 318 -8.20 14.49 -1.95
C ALA A 318 -7.94 14.27 -3.45
N LEU A 319 -8.05 15.32 -4.26
CA LEU A 319 -7.78 15.24 -5.70
C LEU A 319 -6.31 14.92 -6.00
N VAL A 320 -5.37 15.64 -5.38
CA VAL A 320 -3.93 15.41 -5.55
C VAL A 320 -3.55 13.99 -5.13
N THR A 321 -4.04 13.56 -3.97
CA THR A 321 -3.79 12.20 -3.45
C THR A 321 -4.37 11.12 -4.37
N SER A 322 -5.59 11.32 -4.86
CA SER A 322 -6.26 10.39 -5.77
C SER A 322 -5.50 10.23 -7.08
N VAL A 323 -5.00 11.33 -7.65
CA VAL A 323 -4.25 11.30 -8.92
C VAL A 323 -2.92 10.55 -8.76
N SER A 324 -2.22 10.71 -7.63
CA SER A 324 -1.02 9.91 -7.33
C SER A 324 -1.33 8.42 -7.25
N PHE A 325 -2.43 8.04 -6.58
CA PHE A 325 -2.84 6.63 -6.46
C PHE A 325 -3.27 6.00 -7.78
N VAL A 326 -3.78 6.78 -8.73
CA VAL A 326 -4.08 6.29 -10.09
C VAL A 326 -2.78 6.06 -10.90
N GLY A 327 -1.75 6.87 -10.66
CA GLY A 327 -0.46 6.73 -11.33
C GLY A 327 0.21 5.38 -11.04
N GLY A 328 0.24 4.94 -9.79
CA GLY A 328 0.91 3.70 -9.36
C GLY A 328 0.52 2.45 -10.16
N PRO A 329 -0.78 2.08 -10.21
CA PRO A 329 -1.26 0.95 -11.00
C PRO A 329 -0.97 1.06 -12.50
N LEU A 330 -0.97 2.28 -13.05
CA LEU A 330 -0.58 2.49 -14.45
C LEU A 330 0.91 2.21 -14.66
N GLY A 331 1.77 2.66 -13.75
CA GLY A 331 3.19 2.32 -13.71
C GLY A 331 3.44 0.83 -13.66
N LEU A 332 2.68 0.11 -12.83
CA LEU A 332 2.76 -1.34 -12.70
C LEU A 332 2.24 -2.09 -13.94
N ALA A 333 1.26 -1.53 -14.65
CA ALA A 333 0.82 -2.07 -15.94
C ALA A 333 1.87 -1.85 -17.04
N LEU A 334 2.52 -0.68 -17.04
CA LEU A 334 3.64 -0.35 -17.94
C LEU A 334 4.83 -1.29 -17.69
N SER A 335 5.21 -1.50 -16.42
CA SER A 335 6.31 -2.40 -16.08
C SER A 335 6.01 -3.83 -16.50
N LYS A 336 4.80 -4.34 -16.24
CA LYS A 336 4.37 -5.67 -16.73
C LYS A 336 4.48 -5.81 -18.24
N TYR A 337 4.11 -4.77 -19.00
CA TYR A 337 4.25 -4.79 -20.46
C TYR A 337 5.72 -4.88 -20.88
N VAL A 338 6.60 -4.14 -20.21
CA VAL A 338 8.06 -4.22 -20.45
C VAL A 338 8.62 -5.58 -20.02
N ASP A 339 8.23 -6.09 -18.85
CA ASP A 339 8.66 -7.37 -18.29
C ASP A 339 8.31 -8.55 -19.21
N THR A 340 7.21 -8.47 -19.97
CA THR A 340 6.88 -9.50 -20.98
C THR A 340 7.91 -9.66 -22.11
N GLN A 341 8.77 -8.67 -22.32
CA GLN A 341 9.84 -8.74 -23.31
C GLN A 341 11.07 -9.50 -22.79
N PHE A 342 11.16 -9.73 -21.49
CA PHE A 342 12.23 -10.49 -20.85
C PHE A 342 11.76 -11.92 -20.58
N ASP A 343 12.57 -12.90 -20.98
CA ASP A 343 12.28 -14.31 -20.76
C ASP A 343 12.79 -14.72 -19.37
N VAL A 344 12.11 -14.23 -18.33
CA VAL A 344 12.44 -14.50 -16.92
C VAL A 344 11.25 -15.20 -16.28
N THR A 345 11.39 -16.51 -16.07
CA THR A 345 10.40 -17.30 -15.34
C THR A 345 10.88 -17.59 -13.90
N ASN A 346 9.94 -17.94 -13.02
CA ASN A 346 10.29 -18.42 -11.69
C ASN A 346 11.21 -19.66 -11.74
N GLN A 347 11.15 -20.45 -12.82
CA GLN A 347 12.05 -21.59 -13.00
C GLN A 347 13.48 -21.15 -13.26
N ASP A 348 13.66 -20.15 -14.12
CA ASP A 348 15.00 -19.61 -14.43
C ASP A 348 15.66 -19.07 -13.16
N ILE A 349 14.87 -18.36 -12.35
CA ILE A 349 15.31 -17.86 -11.03
C ILE A 349 15.71 -19.04 -10.13
N MET A 350 14.88 -20.09 -10.01
CA MET A 350 15.23 -21.28 -9.20
C MET A 350 16.48 -22.02 -9.71
N THR A 351 16.67 -22.10 -11.02
CA THR A 351 17.84 -22.78 -11.61
C THR A 351 19.14 -22.02 -11.40
N ASP A 352 19.07 -20.71 -11.16
CA ASP A 352 20.21 -19.83 -10.90
C ASP A 352 21.31 -19.98 -11.96
N THR A 353 20.90 -20.03 -13.23
CA THR A 353 21.82 -20.17 -14.37
C THR A 353 22.24 -18.80 -14.90
N THR A 354 23.46 -18.72 -15.44
CA THR A 354 24.07 -17.47 -15.95
C THR A 354 23.78 -17.22 -17.44
N HIS A 355 22.75 -17.87 -17.98
CA HIS A 355 22.61 -18.12 -19.42
C HIS A 355 22.07 -16.94 -20.23
#